data_AF-A0A3D5MXX0-F1
#
_entry.id   AF-A0A3D5MXX0-F1
#
_cell.length_a   1.000
_cell.length_b   1.000
_cell.length_c   1.000
_cell.angle_alpha   90.00
_cell.angle_beta   90.00
_cell.angle_gamma   90.00
#
_symmetry.space_group_name_H-M   'P 1'
#
loop_
_entity.id
_entity.type
_entity.pdbx_description
1 polymer ?
#
loop_
_entity_poly.entity_id
_entity_poly.type
_entity_poly.pdbx_seq_one_letter_code
_entity_poly.pdbx_strand_id
1 'polypeptide(L)'
;MKLAINAVGAFLLLYFIYYYALRFIQSLFQNSLSCINRFLSKLIYGISTPAHELAHLIVALVCFSQIEHVKLFPTGNEPGYVKANVSSKIPFVIGIKKFFISIAPALINIPLFMFIECRYVLKCNLSDLYRIILPSTIFSKSGLITLGLFIVLVSGIAPSHADLKGTLKGLITFCVLIFAITYFTGHMVVDFKSISSKIISLDSLVSIVLYYIEVIAFTLVLNIIIHFKNVFNVIYNIFKQSIIHTFSKG
;
A
#
# COMPACT_ATOMS: atom_id res chain seq x y z
N MET A 1 29.51 7.95 0.71
CA MET A 1 29.24 6.90 -0.30
C MET A 1 28.76 5.56 0.28
N LYS A 2 29.54 4.83 1.11
CA LYS A 2 29.17 3.50 1.66
C LYS A 2 27.78 3.47 2.35
N LEU A 3 27.47 4.48 3.17
CA LEU A 3 26.17 4.60 3.85
C LEU A 3 24.99 4.70 2.87
N ALA A 4 25.14 5.49 1.80
CA ALA A 4 24.10 5.66 0.78
C ALA A 4 23.85 4.37 0.00
N ILE A 5 24.91 3.62 -0.31
CA ILE A 5 24.79 2.29 -0.95
C ILE A 5 24.06 1.32 -0.03
N ASN A 6 24.41 1.28 1.25
CA ASN A 6 23.76 0.42 2.24
C ASN A 6 22.27 0.76 2.41
N ALA A 7 21.92 2.05 2.42
CA ALA A 7 20.53 2.50 2.52
C ALA A 7 19.69 2.06 1.30
N VAL A 8 20.24 2.19 0.09
CA VAL A 8 19.58 1.68 -1.13
C VAL A 8 19.46 0.16 -1.09
N GLY A 9 20.51 -0.56 -0.70
CA GLY A 9 20.48 -2.01 -0.57
C GLY A 9 19.43 -2.49 0.44
N ALA A 10 19.33 -1.83 1.60
CA ALA A 10 18.32 -2.13 2.61
C ALA A 10 16.90 -1.85 2.10
N PHE A 11 16.68 -0.71 1.43
CA PHE A 11 15.39 -0.39 0.82
C PHE A 11 14.95 -1.45 -0.20
N LEU A 12 15.84 -1.84 -1.10
CA LEU A 12 15.58 -2.88 -2.10
C LEU A 12 15.26 -4.22 -1.44
N LEU A 13 16.07 -4.63 -0.45
CA LEU A 13 15.86 -5.87 0.29
C LEU A 13 14.49 -5.88 0.97
N LEU A 14 14.14 -4.82 1.71
CA LEU A 14 12.85 -4.69 2.38
C LEU A 14 11.68 -4.71 1.39
N TYR A 15 11.79 -3.98 0.28
CA TYR A 15 10.77 -3.97 -0.77
C TYR A 15 10.54 -5.37 -1.35
N PHE A 16 11.61 -6.09 -1.71
CA PHE A 16 11.50 -7.43 -2.27
C PHE A 16 10.98 -8.44 -1.23
N ILE A 17 11.43 -8.37 0.03
CA ILE A 17 10.88 -9.20 1.11
C ILE A 17 9.38 -8.96 1.23
N TYR A 18 8.95 -7.71 1.33
CA TYR A 18 7.55 -7.33 1.37
C TYR A 18 6.77 -7.90 0.18
N TYR A 19 7.29 -7.70 -1.05
CA TYR A 19 6.64 -8.15 -2.28
C TYR A 19 6.48 -9.68 -2.32
N TYR A 20 7.57 -10.41 -2.09
CA TYR A 20 7.57 -11.87 -2.15
C TYR A 20 6.77 -12.47 -1.00
N ALA A 21 6.83 -11.91 0.21
CA ALA A 21 6.02 -12.34 1.33
C ALA A 21 4.52 -12.20 1.03
N LEU A 22 4.08 -11.03 0.56
CA LEU A 22 2.65 -10.84 0.23
C LEU A 22 2.18 -11.75 -0.89
N ARG A 23 2.98 -11.93 -1.96
CA ARG A 23 2.64 -12.85 -3.06
C ARG A 23 2.61 -14.30 -2.61
N PHE A 24 3.57 -14.72 -1.79
CA PHE A 24 3.62 -16.06 -1.22
C PHE A 24 2.39 -16.33 -0.35
N ILE A 25 2.11 -15.44 0.61
CA ILE A 25 0.95 -15.54 1.48
C ILE A 25 -0.31 -15.57 0.63
N GLN A 26 -0.51 -14.62 -0.29
CA GLN A 26 -1.67 -14.63 -1.18
C GLN A 26 -1.81 -15.98 -1.90
N SER A 27 -0.76 -16.48 -2.56
CA SER A 27 -0.79 -17.75 -3.31
C SER A 27 -1.20 -18.95 -2.46
N LEU A 28 -0.67 -19.05 -1.24
CA LEU A 28 -1.05 -20.10 -0.28
C LEU A 28 -2.53 -20.01 0.07
N PHE A 29 -3.01 -18.79 0.35
CA PHE A 29 -4.42 -18.55 0.68
C PHE A 29 -5.35 -18.80 -0.51
N GLN A 30 -4.98 -18.39 -1.73
CA GLN A 30 -5.80 -18.60 -2.93
C GLN A 30 -6.02 -20.09 -3.17
N ASN A 31 -4.93 -20.85 -3.13
CA ASN A 31 -4.95 -22.30 -3.36
C ASN A 31 -5.78 -22.98 -2.25
N SER A 32 -5.49 -22.68 -0.98
CA SER A 32 -6.17 -23.28 0.15
C SER A 32 -7.68 -22.98 0.16
N LEU A 33 -8.09 -21.74 -0.07
CA LEU A 33 -9.51 -21.35 -0.13
C LEU A 33 -10.24 -22.01 -1.30
N SER A 34 -9.61 -22.09 -2.47
CA SER A 34 -10.20 -22.70 -3.66
C SER A 34 -10.40 -24.22 -3.50
N CYS A 35 -9.52 -24.88 -2.74
CA CYS A 35 -9.65 -26.30 -2.39
C CYS A 35 -10.76 -26.55 -1.37
N ILE A 36 -10.95 -25.65 -0.40
CA ILE A 36 -11.98 -25.79 0.64
C ILE A 36 -13.37 -25.53 0.08
N ASN A 37 -13.59 -24.36 -0.53
CA ASN A 37 -14.90 -23.99 -1.06
C ASN A 37 -14.79 -22.91 -2.15
N ARG A 38 -15.12 -23.28 -3.38
CA ARG A 38 -15.09 -22.37 -4.54
C ARG A 38 -16.04 -21.17 -4.40
N PHE A 39 -17.20 -21.35 -3.77
CA PHE A 39 -18.14 -20.26 -3.54
C PHE A 39 -17.59 -19.25 -2.53
N LEU A 40 -17.07 -19.74 -1.40
CA LEU A 40 -16.44 -18.89 -0.38
C LEU A 40 -15.25 -18.11 -0.95
N SER A 41 -14.43 -18.77 -1.77
CA SER A 41 -13.32 -18.12 -2.48
C SER A 41 -13.81 -17.00 -3.39
N LYS A 42 -14.85 -17.22 -4.21
CA LYS A 42 -15.44 -16.18 -5.06
C LYS A 42 -15.99 -15.01 -4.25
N LEU A 43 -16.63 -15.27 -3.11
CA LEU A 43 -17.18 -14.23 -2.24
C LEU A 43 -16.05 -13.36 -1.65
N ILE A 44 -15.00 -13.98 -1.11
CA ILE A 44 -13.84 -13.27 -0.56
C ILE A 44 -13.19 -12.40 -1.65
N TYR A 45 -12.98 -12.93 -2.86
CA TYR A 45 -12.45 -12.14 -3.97
C TYR A 45 -13.37 -11.02 -4.44
N GLY A 46 -14.68 -11.26 -4.42
CA GLY A 46 -15.69 -10.25 -4.73
C GLY A 46 -15.66 -9.06 -3.76
N ILE A 47 -15.21 -9.26 -2.53
CA ILE A 47 -15.04 -8.19 -1.52
C ILE A 47 -13.63 -7.60 -1.59
N SER A 48 -12.59 -8.43 -1.73
CA SER A 48 -11.20 -7.99 -1.69
C SER A 48 -10.80 -7.18 -2.93
N THR A 49 -11.36 -7.49 -4.09
CA THR A 49 -11.04 -6.79 -5.35
C THR A 49 -11.50 -5.33 -5.35
N PRO A 50 -12.76 -5.00 -4.98
CA PRO A 50 -13.17 -3.60 -4.83
C PRO A 50 -12.31 -2.83 -3.84
N ALA A 51 -11.93 -3.43 -2.71
CA ALA A 51 -11.05 -2.79 -1.73
C ALA A 51 -9.64 -2.52 -2.30
N HIS A 52 -9.10 -3.45 -3.09
CA HIS A 52 -7.83 -3.29 -3.80
C HIS A 52 -7.89 -2.12 -4.80
N GLU A 53 -8.88 -2.12 -5.69
CA GLU A 53 -9.03 -1.09 -6.72
C GLU A 53 -9.38 0.28 -6.13
N LEU A 54 -10.15 0.30 -5.05
CA LEU A 54 -10.46 1.54 -4.33
C LEU A 54 -9.19 2.17 -3.74
N ALA A 55 -8.26 1.36 -3.24
CA ALA A 55 -6.98 1.87 -2.76
C ALA A 55 -6.17 2.53 -3.89
N HIS A 56 -6.09 1.89 -5.06
CA HIS A 56 -5.47 2.48 -6.26
C HIS A 56 -6.13 3.82 -6.63
N LEU A 57 -7.46 3.87 -6.65
CA LEU A 57 -8.21 5.09 -6.95
C LEU A 57 -7.90 6.20 -5.96
N ILE A 58 -7.95 5.91 -4.64
CA ILE A 58 -7.66 6.89 -3.59
C ILE A 58 -6.26 7.47 -3.80
N VAL A 59 -5.24 6.62 -3.94
CA VAL A 59 -3.87 7.10 -4.08
C VAL A 59 -3.64 7.81 -5.41
N ALA A 60 -4.29 7.38 -6.50
CA ALA A 60 -4.23 8.07 -7.79
C ALA A 60 -4.80 9.49 -7.71
N LEU A 61 -5.90 9.67 -6.96
CA LEU A 61 -6.51 10.98 -6.72
C LEU A 61 -5.63 11.86 -5.82
N VAL A 62 -5.03 11.29 -4.77
CA VAL A 62 -4.02 11.96 -3.93
C VAL A 62 -2.83 12.42 -4.77
N CYS A 63 -2.44 11.64 -5.77
CA CYS A 63 -1.39 11.96 -6.72
C CYS A 63 -1.82 12.95 -7.82
N PHE A 64 -3.07 13.45 -7.80
CA PHE A 64 -3.66 14.27 -8.87
C PHE A 64 -3.48 13.66 -10.26
N SER A 65 -3.65 12.34 -10.35
CA SER A 65 -3.64 11.65 -11.64
C SER A 65 -5.03 11.79 -12.28
N GLN A 66 -5.07 11.92 -13.59
CA GLN A 66 -6.35 11.98 -14.31
C GLN A 66 -6.92 10.58 -14.40
N ILE A 67 -8.07 10.34 -13.77
CA ILE A 67 -8.75 9.05 -13.82
C ILE A 67 -9.48 8.92 -15.15
N GLU A 68 -9.13 7.90 -15.94
CA GLU A 68 -9.77 7.63 -17.24
C GLU A 68 -10.94 6.65 -17.08
N HIS A 69 -10.71 5.54 -16.38
CA HIS A 69 -11.71 4.48 -16.19
C HIS A 69 -11.55 3.82 -14.82
N VAL A 70 -12.68 3.47 -14.22
CA VAL A 70 -12.74 2.78 -12.92
C VAL A 70 -13.71 1.61 -13.04
N LYS A 71 -13.24 0.42 -12.69
CA LYS A 71 -14.02 -0.80 -12.58
C LYS A 71 -13.65 -1.52 -11.29
N LEU A 72 -14.48 -1.39 -10.26
CA LEU A 72 -14.15 -1.90 -8.92
C LEU A 72 -14.45 -3.40 -8.77
N PHE A 73 -15.52 -3.87 -9.40
CA PHE A 73 -15.97 -5.25 -9.30
C PHE A 73 -15.47 -6.07 -10.51
N PRO A 74 -15.05 -7.32 -10.28
CA PRO A 74 -14.74 -8.23 -11.39
C PRO A 74 -16.03 -8.57 -12.16
N THR A 75 -15.95 -8.64 -13.49
CA THR A 75 -17.05 -9.16 -14.33
C THR A 75 -16.55 -10.28 -15.23
N GLY A 76 -17.13 -11.47 -15.08
CA GLY A 76 -16.69 -12.67 -15.78
C GLY A 76 -15.23 -13.00 -15.46
N ASN A 77 -14.39 -13.04 -16.49
CA ASN A 77 -12.94 -13.30 -16.38
C ASN A 77 -12.10 -12.01 -16.29
N GLU A 78 -12.72 -10.84 -16.33
CA GLU A 78 -11.99 -9.58 -16.24
C GLU A 78 -11.91 -9.11 -14.78
N PRO A 79 -10.71 -8.93 -14.22
CA PRO A 79 -10.56 -8.34 -12.90
C PRO A 79 -11.03 -6.87 -12.91
N GLY A 80 -11.24 -6.33 -11.70
CA GLY A 80 -11.35 -4.89 -11.53
C GLY A 80 -10.07 -4.18 -11.98
N TYR A 81 -10.16 -2.89 -12.31
CA TYR A 81 -9.02 -2.05 -12.62
C TYR A 81 -9.33 -0.57 -12.42
N VAL A 82 -8.29 0.19 -12.10
CA VAL A 82 -8.28 1.66 -12.17
C VAL A 82 -7.25 2.11 -13.20
N LYS A 83 -7.73 2.76 -14.27
CA LYS A 83 -6.87 3.36 -15.28
C LYS A 83 -6.70 4.83 -14.99
N ALA A 84 -5.48 5.23 -14.62
CA ALA A 84 -5.12 6.61 -14.34
C ALA A 84 -3.95 7.08 -15.23
N ASN A 85 -4.10 8.25 -15.84
CA ASN A 85 -3.04 8.93 -16.53
C ASN A 85 -2.21 9.76 -15.54
N VAL A 86 -1.00 9.28 -15.29
CA VAL A 86 -0.06 9.93 -14.37
C VAL A 86 0.81 10.91 -15.15
N SER A 87 0.46 12.19 -15.07
CA SER A 87 1.20 13.29 -15.69
C SER A 87 1.88 14.21 -14.65
N SER A 88 3.00 14.80 -15.06
CA SER A 88 3.70 15.86 -14.36
C SER A 88 4.68 16.53 -15.32
N LYS A 89 4.99 17.82 -15.09
CA LYS A 89 6.07 18.52 -15.81
C LYS A 89 7.46 17.99 -15.45
N ILE A 90 7.58 17.30 -14.30
CA ILE A 90 8.85 16.77 -13.78
C ILE A 90 8.81 15.24 -13.89
N PRO A 91 9.66 14.61 -14.72
CA PRO A 91 9.70 13.15 -14.91
C PRO A 91 9.91 12.38 -13.59
N PHE A 92 10.70 12.94 -12.69
CA PHE A 92 10.95 12.38 -11.37
C PHE A 92 9.66 12.21 -10.54
N VAL A 93 8.78 13.22 -10.56
CA VAL A 93 7.49 13.18 -9.87
C VAL A 93 6.55 12.12 -10.46
N ILE A 94 6.63 11.86 -11.78
CA ILE A 94 5.86 10.78 -12.43
C ILE A 94 6.25 9.42 -11.84
N GLY A 95 7.55 9.17 -11.65
CA GLY A 95 8.06 7.94 -11.05
C GLY A 95 7.54 7.73 -9.63
N ILE A 96 7.56 8.78 -8.81
CA ILE A 96 7.05 8.76 -7.43
C ILE A 96 5.55 8.46 -7.40
N LYS A 97 4.75 9.19 -8.19
CA LYS A 97 3.30 8.96 -8.26
C LYS A 97 2.97 7.53 -8.67
N LYS A 98 3.65 7.00 -9.70
CA LYS A 98 3.48 5.61 -10.15
C LYS A 98 3.84 4.61 -9.05
N PHE A 99 4.92 4.85 -8.30
CA PHE A 99 5.28 3.99 -7.17
C PHE A 99 4.16 3.90 -6.14
N PHE A 100 3.67 5.05 -5.66
CA PHE A 100 2.63 5.09 -4.62
C PHE A 100 1.33 4.46 -5.07
N ILE A 101 0.89 4.77 -6.30
CA ILE A 101 -0.30 4.14 -6.88
C ILE A 101 -0.08 2.62 -6.91
N SER A 102 1.05 2.14 -7.41
CA SER A 102 1.31 0.69 -7.48
C SER A 102 1.39 -0.04 -6.13
N ILE A 103 1.77 0.63 -5.04
CA ILE A 103 1.74 0.03 -3.68
C ILE A 103 0.49 0.41 -2.88
N ALA A 104 -0.47 1.11 -3.49
CA ALA A 104 -1.64 1.66 -2.82
C ALA A 104 -2.45 0.61 -2.04
N PRO A 105 -2.69 -0.61 -2.54
CA PRO A 105 -3.44 -1.62 -1.80
C PRO A 105 -2.86 -1.89 -0.42
N ALA A 106 -1.54 -1.98 -0.29
CA ALA A 106 -0.93 -2.15 1.03
C ALA A 106 -0.88 -0.87 1.84
N LEU A 107 -0.60 0.27 1.17
CA LEU A 107 -0.52 1.58 1.83
C LEU A 107 -1.85 1.98 2.48
N ILE A 108 -2.98 1.58 1.90
CA ILE A 108 -4.33 1.92 2.39
C ILE A 108 -4.93 0.78 3.21
N ASN A 109 -4.89 -0.46 2.71
CA ASN A 109 -5.66 -1.54 3.34
C ASN A 109 -4.99 -2.06 4.62
N ILE A 110 -3.65 -2.01 4.76
CA ILE A 110 -3.00 -2.41 6.02
C ILE A 110 -3.34 -1.43 7.15
N PRO A 111 -3.15 -0.11 7.02
CA PRO A 111 -3.52 0.81 8.10
C PRO A 111 -5.02 0.78 8.40
N LEU A 112 -5.87 0.63 7.38
CA LEU A 112 -7.31 0.50 7.57
C LEU A 112 -7.66 -0.76 8.37
N PHE A 113 -7.04 -1.90 8.05
CA PHE A 113 -7.19 -3.13 8.83
C PHE A 113 -6.75 -2.93 10.28
N MET A 114 -5.56 -2.37 10.52
CA MET A 114 -5.06 -2.09 11.87
C MET A 114 -6.00 -1.17 12.65
N PHE A 115 -6.53 -0.13 12.00
CA PHE A 115 -7.50 0.79 12.61
C PHE A 115 -8.79 0.06 12.99
N ILE A 116 -9.33 -0.78 12.10
CA ILE A 116 -10.54 -1.56 12.36
C ILE A 116 -10.33 -2.51 13.54
N GLU A 117 -9.20 -3.22 13.55
CA GLU A 117 -8.82 -4.15 14.61
C GLU A 117 -8.72 -3.42 15.96
N CYS A 118 -7.95 -2.33 16.02
CA CYS A 118 -7.72 -1.59 17.25
C CYS A 118 -9.00 -0.91 17.76
N ARG A 119 -9.80 -0.32 16.87
CA ARG A 119 -10.94 0.52 17.29
C ARG A 119 -12.21 -0.28 17.55
N TYR A 120 -12.48 -1.31 16.75
CA TYR A 120 -13.79 -1.96 16.72
C TYR A 120 -13.76 -3.43 17.12
N VAL A 121 -12.73 -4.20 16.71
CA VAL A 121 -12.71 -5.66 16.90
C VAL A 121 -12.05 -6.06 18.23
N LEU A 122 -10.76 -5.79 18.37
CA LEU A 122 -9.96 -6.14 19.55
C LEU A 122 -10.02 -5.07 20.64
N LYS A 123 -10.42 -3.85 20.29
CA LYS A 123 -10.51 -2.70 21.22
C LYS A 123 -9.20 -2.50 22.00
N CYS A 124 -8.08 -2.59 21.29
CA CYS A 124 -6.74 -2.48 21.83
C CYS A 124 -6.00 -1.27 21.26
N ASN A 125 -4.87 -0.91 21.87
CA ASN A 125 -3.98 0.10 21.30
C ASN A 125 -3.16 -0.49 20.14
N LEU A 126 -2.61 0.36 19.29
CA LEU A 126 -1.69 -0.06 18.21
C LEU A 126 -0.48 -0.84 18.74
N SER A 127 0.05 -0.45 19.90
CA SER A 127 1.15 -1.15 20.59
C SER A 127 0.79 -2.58 21.01
N ASP A 128 -0.50 -2.87 21.15
CA ASP A 128 -1.04 -4.17 21.55
C ASP A 128 -1.45 -5.04 20.36
N LEU A 129 -1.13 -4.66 19.12
CA LEU A 129 -1.50 -5.44 17.92
C LEU A 129 -0.95 -6.87 17.91
N TYR A 130 0.13 -7.14 18.65
CA TYR A 130 0.65 -8.50 18.84
C TYR A 130 -0.40 -9.45 19.45
N ARG A 131 -1.45 -8.92 20.09
CA ARG A 131 -2.55 -9.73 20.62
C ARG A 131 -3.31 -10.49 19.54
N ILE A 132 -3.26 -10.05 18.27
CA ILE A 132 -3.88 -10.74 17.13
C ILE A 132 -3.42 -12.20 17.03
N ILE A 133 -2.13 -12.45 17.28
CA ILE A 133 -1.52 -13.78 17.14
C ILE A 133 -1.59 -14.63 18.42
N LEU A 134 -2.11 -14.09 19.53
CA LEU A 134 -2.24 -14.85 20.77
C LEU A 134 -3.33 -15.92 20.62
N PRO A 135 -3.07 -17.18 21.01
CA PRO A 135 -4.07 -18.26 20.91
C PRO A 135 -5.40 -17.91 21.58
N SER A 136 -5.36 -17.26 22.75
CA SER A 136 -6.55 -16.80 23.47
C SER A 136 -7.40 -15.82 22.65
N THR A 137 -6.76 -15.00 21.83
CA THR A 137 -7.45 -14.06 20.94
C THR A 137 -7.98 -14.80 19.72
N ILE A 138 -7.16 -15.62 19.04
CA ILE A 138 -7.52 -16.33 17.81
C ILE A 138 -8.81 -17.15 17.95
N PHE A 139 -8.98 -17.86 19.07
CA PHE A 139 -10.16 -18.70 19.31
C PHE A 139 -11.36 -17.96 19.92
N SER A 140 -11.24 -16.66 20.19
CA SER A 140 -12.35 -15.84 20.67
C SER A 140 -13.25 -15.37 19.52
N LYS A 141 -14.45 -14.87 19.85
CA LYS A 141 -15.37 -14.29 18.85
C LYS A 141 -14.74 -13.14 18.08
N SER A 142 -13.98 -12.27 18.75
CA SER A 142 -13.25 -11.19 18.09
C SER A 142 -12.13 -11.72 17.22
N GLY A 143 -11.39 -12.75 17.65
CA GLY A 143 -10.34 -13.36 16.83
C GLY A 143 -10.85 -14.05 15.56
N LEU A 144 -12.05 -14.64 15.59
CA LEU A 144 -12.68 -15.16 14.38
C LEU A 144 -13.03 -14.05 13.38
N ILE A 145 -13.48 -12.89 13.87
CA ILE A 145 -13.71 -11.70 13.03
C ILE A 145 -12.37 -11.20 12.46
N THR A 146 -11.34 -11.09 13.30
CA THR A 146 -9.98 -10.71 12.90
C THR A 146 -9.43 -11.64 11.81
N LEU A 147 -9.62 -12.95 11.96
CA LEU A 147 -9.26 -13.96 10.95
C LEU A 147 -10.00 -13.70 9.63
N GLY A 148 -11.31 -13.47 9.69
CA GLY A 148 -12.11 -13.15 8.51
C GLY A 148 -11.63 -11.89 7.80
N LEU A 149 -11.37 -10.81 8.54
CA LEU A 149 -10.85 -9.55 8.00
C LEU A 149 -9.42 -9.73 7.44
N PHE A 150 -8.58 -10.49 8.11
CA PHE A 150 -7.23 -10.80 7.65
C PHE A 150 -7.25 -11.59 6.33
N ILE A 151 -8.15 -12.56 6.21
CA ILE A 151 -8.33 -13.33 4.97
C ILE A 151 -8.76 -12.41 3.82
N VAL A 152 -9.71 -11.49 4.06
CA VAL A 152 -10.12 -10.50 3.05
C VAL A 152 -8.95 -9.59 2.65
N LEU A 153 -8.19 -9.10 3.63
CA LEU A 153 -7.01 -8.26 3.40
C LEU A 153 -5.97 -8.98 2.53
N VAL A 154 -5.52 -10.16 2.95
CA VAL A 154 -4.49 -10.94 2.27
C VAL A 154 -4.91 -11.32 0.85
N SER A 155 -6.19 -11.63 0.63
CA SER A 155 -6.71 -11.98 -0.69
C SER A 155 -6.61 -10.83 -1.69
N GLY A 156 -6.72 -9.58 -1.22
CA GLY A 156 -6.75 -8.37 -2.04
C GLY A 156 -5.58 -7.41 -1.81
N ILE A 157 -4.52 -7.77 -1.11
CA ILE A 157 -3.40 -6.84 -0.87
C ILE A 157 -2.25 -7.00 -1.85
N ALA A 158 -2.06 -8.20 -2.39
CA ALA A 158 -0.85 -8.47 -3.14
C ALA A 158 -0.87 -7.73 -4.50
N PRO A 159 0.25 -7.10 -4.89
CA PRO A 159 0.33 -6.28 -6.08
C PRO A 159 0.23 -7.12 -7.36
N SER A 160 -0.64 -6.76 -8.30
CA SER A 160 -0.80 -7.38 -9.62
C SER A 160 0.45 -7.26 -10.51
N HIS A 161 0.45 -7.90 -11.68
CA HIS A 161 1.54 -7.73 -12.66
C HIS A 161 1.63 -6.28 -13.18
N ALA A 162 0.48 -5.61 -13.32
CA ALA A 162 0.42 -4.20 -13.70
C ALA A 162 1.02 -3.31 -12.60
N ASP A 163 0.72 -3.64 -11.34
CA ASP A 163 1.26 -2.93 -10.19
C ASP A 163 2.77 -3.08 -10.10
N LEU A 164 3.30 -4.28 -10.32
CA LEU A 164 4.75 -4.53 -10.37
C LEU A 164 5.44 -3.65 -11.42
N LYS A 165 4.86 -3.58 -12.62
CA LYS A 165 5.43 -2.78 -13.73
C LYS A 165 5.48 -1.29 -13.37
N GLY A 166 4.46 -0.78 -12.68
CA GLY A 166 4.43 0.59 -12.18
C GLY A 166 5.43 0.83 -11.06
N THR A 167 5.56 -0.13 -10.13
CA THR A 167 6.51 -0.05 -9.01
C THR A 167 7.95 -0.05 -9.49
N LEU A 168 8.33 -0.87 -10.47
CA LEU A 168 9.73 -1.01 -10.91
C LEU A 168 10.31 0.31 -11.46
N LYS A 169 9.51 1.08 -12.20
CA LYS A 169 9.91 2.42 -12.66
C LYS A 169 10.08 3.41 -11.50
N GLY A 170 9.18 3.34 -10.52
CA GLY A 170 9.25 4.16 -9.33
C GLY A 170 10.40 3.77 -8.40
N LEU A 171 10.72 2.49 -8.30
CA LEU A 171 11.77 1.92 -7.46
C LEU A 171 13.14 2.50 -7.83
N ILE A 172 13.43 2.62 -9.12
CA ILE A 172 14.67 3.25 -9.62
C ILE A 172 14.74 4.71 -9.15
N THR A 173 13.65 5.46 -9.33
CA THR A 173 13.54 6.85 -8.87
C THR A 173 13.79 6.99 -7.37
N PHE A 174 13.20 6.09 -6.57
CA PHE A 174 13.40 6.05 -5.12
C PHE A 174 14.83 5.67 -4.72
N CYS A 175 15.46 4.71 -5.42
CA CYS A 175 16.86 4.35 -5.17
C CYS A 175 17.78 5.55 -5.40
N VAL A 176 17.59 6.30 -6.49
CA VAL A 176 18.36 7.51 -6.78
C VAL A 176 18.13 8.58 -5.70
N LEU A 177 16.87 8.76 -5.25
CA LEU A 177 16.54 9.73 -4.21
C LEU A 177 17.17 9.37 -2.86
N ILE A 178 16.98 8.13 -2.40
CA ILE A 178 17.56 7.62 -1.15
C ILE A 178 19.08 7.75 -1.20
N PHE A 179 19.69 7.40 -2.34
CA PHE A 179 21.12 7.57 -2.53
C PHE A 179 21.53 9.03 -2.41
N ALA A 180 20.91 9.92 -3.19
CA ALA A 180 21.26 11.34 -3.23
C ALA A 180 21.12 11.98 -1.85
N ILE A 181 19.96 11.81 -1.19
CA ILE A 181 19.75 12.43 0.12
C ILE A 181 20.71 11.84 1.15
N THR A 182 20.86 10.52 1.23
CA THR A 182 21.78 9.88 2.20
C THR A 182 23.25 10.26 1.93
N TYR A 183 23.62 10.44 0.66
CA TYR A 183 24.95 10.89 0.27
C TYR A 183 25.20 12.32 0.71
N PHE A 184 24.28 13.24 0.43
CA PHE A 184 24.41 14.65 0.79
C PHE A 184 24.30 14.88 2.31
N THR A 185 23.33 14.27 3.00
CA THR A 185 23.20 14.40 4.46
C THR A 185 24.39 13.79 5.19
N GLY A 186 24.90 12.65 4.72
CA GLY A 186 26.12 12.03 5.25
C GLY A 186 27.40 12.83 4.98
N HIS A 187 27.39 13.77 4.02
CA HIS A 187 28.52 14.66 3.73
C HIS A 187 28.39 16.07 4.34
N MET A 188 27.17 16.60 4.50
CA MET A 188 26.93 17.96 4.99
C MET A 188 26.82 18.05 6.52
N VAL A 189 26.60 16.93 7.22
CA VAL A 189 26.58 16.89 8.69
C VAL A 189 27.86 16.26 9.20
N VAL A 190 28.82 17.10 9.58
CA VAL A 190 30.14 16.74 10.14
C VAL A 190 30.04 15.91 11.44
N ASP A 191 28.85 15.78 12.03
CA ASP A 191 28.62 15.05 13.29
C ASP A 191 27.81 13.75 13.18
N PHE A 192 27.59 13.20 11.98
CA PHE A 192 27.01 11.86 11.89
C PHE A 192 27.95 10.74 12.33
N LYS A 193 29.23 11.00 12.63
CA LYS A 193 30.17 9.96 13.09
C LYS A 193 29.73 9.33 14.42
N SER A 194 29.18 10.12 15.34
CA SER A 194 28.64 9.67 16.63
C SER A 194 27.35 8.85 16.50
N ILE A 195 26.53 9.14 15.48
CA ILE A 195 25.32 8.36 15.17
C ILE A 195 25.68 7.13 14.32
N SER A 196 26.69 7.23 13.43
CA SER A 196 27.09 6.17 12.48
C SER A 196 27.66 4.93 13.14
N SER A 197 28.31 5.06 14.30
CA SER A 197 28.77 3.92 15.09
C SER A 197 27.62 3.15 15.76
N LYS A 198 26.42 3.76 15.85
CA LYS A 198 25.17 3.14 16.30
C LYS A 198 24.21 2.76 15.16
N ILE A 199 24.41 3.25 13.92
CA ILE A 199 23.56 3.03 12.74
C ILE A 199 23.82 1.67 12.02
N ILE A 200 24.72 0.84 12.51
CA ILE A 200 24.96 -0.50 11.91
C ILE A 200 24.03 -1.55 12.53
N SER A 201 22.81 -1.17 12.90
CA SER A 201 21.73 -2.10 13.22
C SER A 201 20.65 -2.04 12.14
N LEU A 202 20.04 -3.19 11.84
CA LEU A 202 18.95 -3.31 10.87
C LEU A 202 17.81 -2.29 11.17
N ASP A 203 17.55 -2.07 12.46
CA ASP A 203 16.54 -1.14 12.96
C ASP A 203 16.77 0.29 12.50
N SER A 204 18.01 0.77 12.55
CA SER A 204 18.34 2.15 12.17
C SER A 204 18.27 2.41 10.66
N LEU A 205 18.57 1.41 9.83
CA LEU A 205 18.38 1.50 8.37
C LEU A 205 16.90 1.46 7.99
N VAL A 206 16.10 0.63 8.69
CA VAL A 206 14.63 0.61 8.55
C VAL A 206 14.04 1.97 8.94
N SER A 207 14.50 2.58 10.05
CA SER A 207 14.05 3.92 10.47
C SER A 207 14.35 5.00 9.42
N ILE A 208 15.51 4.95 8.76
CA ILE A 208 15.85 5.89 7.68
C ILE A 208 14.93 5.72 6.47
N VAL A 209 14.63 4.49 6.08
CA VAL A 209 13.69 4.20 4.98
C VAL A 209 12.28 4.66 5.33
N LEU A 210 11.81 4.37 6.55
CA LEU A 210 10.50 4.82 7.04
C LEU A 210 10.41 6.34 7.09
N TYR A 211 11.47 7.03 7.52
CA TYR A 211 11.54 8.49 7.52
C TYR A 211 11.38 9.08 6.12
N TYR A 212 12.03 8.52 5.09
CA TYR A 212 11.86 9.01 3.72
C TYR A 212 10.45 8.75 3.17
N ILE A 213 9.87 7.60 3.50
CA ILE A 213 8.47 7.29 3.15
C ILE A 213 7.53 8.27 3.85
N GLU A 214 7.76 8.59 5.13
CA GLU A 214 6.98 9.56 5.91
C GLU A 214 7.08 10.97 5.34
N VAL A 215 8.26 11.46 4.98
CA VAL A 215 8.43 12.80 4.38
C VAL A 215 7.68 12.90 3.05
N ILE A 216 7.72 11.86 2.22
CA ILE A 216 7.04 11.88 0.93
C ILE A 216 5.53 11.70 1.11
N ALA A 217 5.09 10.84 2.03
CA ALA A 217 3.68 10.71 2.41
C ALA A 217 3.13 12.00 2.99
N PHE A 218 3.89 12.70 3.85
CA PHE A 218 3.54 14.00 4.40
C PHE A 218 3.41 15.05 3.30
N THR A 219 4.32 15.06 2.32
CA THR A 219 4.25 15.95 1.16
C THR A 219 3.01 15.69 0.31
N LEU A 220 2.60 14.42 0.16
CA LEU A 220 1.36 14.04 -0.52
C LEU A 220 0.13 14.45 0.30
N VAL A 221 0.13 14.27 1.62
CA VAL A 221 -0.96 14.66 2.52
C VAL A 221 -1.15 16.18 2.56
N LEU A 222 -0.07 16.96 2.65
CA LEU A 222 -0.14 18.42 2.54
C LEU A 222 -0.78 18.84 1.22
N ASN A 223 -0.43 18.18 0.13
CA ASN A 223 -1.03 18.38 -1.19
C ASN A 223 -2.54 18.08 -1.19
N ILE A 224 -2.99 17.02 -0.50
CA ILE A 224 -4.43 16.73 -0.31
C ILE A 224 -5.10 17.87 0.47
N ILE A 225 -4.51 18.34 1.57
CA ILE A 225 -5.09 19.40 2.41
C ILE A 225 -5.28 20.67 1.59
N ILE A 226 -4.28 21.05 0.79
CA ILE A 226 -4.33 22.24 -0.07
C ILE A 226 -5.44 22.12 -1.14
N HIS A 227 -5.70 20.92 -1.67
CA HIS A 227 -6.66 20.69 -2.75
C HIS A 227 -7.91 19.90 -2.34
N PHE A 228 -8.22 19.84 -1.04
CA PHE A 228 -9.17 18.91 -0.42
C PHE A 228 -10.58 18.95 -1.04
N LYS A 229 -11.08 20.16 -1.34
CA LYS A 229 -12.42 20.35 -1.94
C LYS A 229 -12.55 19.70 -3.33
N ASN A 230 -11.50 19.74 -4.13
CA ASN A 230 -11.52 19.18 -5.48
C ASN A 230 -11.45 17.65 -5.44
N VAL A 231 -10.64 17.09 -4.54
CA VAL A 231 -10.51 15.64 -4.38
C VAL A 231 -11.84 15.03 -3.93
N PHE A 232 -12.51 15.62 -2.94
CA PHE A 232 -13.76 15.08 -2.41
C PHE A 232 -14.90 15.12 -3.43
N ASN A 233 -15.02 16.21 -4.20
CA ASN A 233 -16.00 16.31 -5.28
C ASN A 233 -15.76 15.28 -6.39
N VAL A 234 -14.50 15.01 -6.73
CA VAL A 234 -14.16 13.97 -7.72
C VAL A 234 -14.47 12.58 -7.18
N ILE A 235 -14.10 12.26 -5.93
CA ILE A 235 -14.44 10.99 -5.28
C ILE A 235 -15.95 10.78 -5.27
N TYR A 236 -16.72 11.78 -4.84
CA TYR A 236 -18.18 11.71 -4.77
C TYR A 236 -18.80 11.45 -6.15
N ASN A 237 -18.34 12.18 -7.17
CA ASN A 237 -18.84 12.00 -8.54
C ASN A 237 -18.47 10.65 -9.13
N ILE A 238 -17.24 10.15 -8.90
CA ILE A 238 -16.83 8.81 -9.34
C ILE A 238 -17.66 7.74 -8.63
N PHE A 239 -17.82 7.82 -7.31
CA PHE A 239 -18.59 6.86 -6.54
C PHE A 239 -20.06 6.83 -6.98
N LYS A 240 -20.67 8.01 -7.17
CA LYS A 240 -22.02 8.14 -7.71
C LYS A 240 -22.15 7.51 -9.09
N GLN A 241 -21.22 7.78 -10.01
CA GLN A 241 -21.25 7.22 -11.37
C GLN A 241 -20.98 5.72 -11.40
N SER A 242 -20.06 5.20 -10.57
CA SER A 242 -19.81 3.77 -10.45
C SER A 242 -21.00 3.01 -9.88
N ILE A 243 -21.70 3.58 -8.89
CA ILE A 243 -22.97 3.02 -8.37
C ILE A 243 -24.03 3.06 -9.46
N ILE A 244 -24.23 4.21 -10.11
CA ILE A 244 -25.22 4.34 -11.19
C ILE A 244 -24.94 3.32 -12.29
N HIS A 245 -23.70 3.18 -12.77
CA HIS A 245 -23.38 2.22 -13.82
C HIS A 245 -23.56 0.76 -13.38
N THR A 246 -23.24 0.43 -12.13
CA THR A 246 -23.39 -0.95 -11.60
C THR A 246 -24.86 -1.33 -11.40
N PHE A 247 -25.73 -0.37 -11.08
CA PHE A 247 -27.15 -0.61 -10.77
C PHE A 247 -28.13 -0.11 -11.85
N SER A 248 -27.66 0.64 -12.84
CA SER A 248 -28.43 0.96 -14.04
C SER A 248 -28.39 -0.24 -14.97
N LYS A 249 -29.45 -1.06 -14.87
CA LYS A 249 -29.91 -2.09 -15.81
C LYS A 249 -28.98 -2.37 -17.02
N GLY A 250 -28.39 -3.57 -17.02
CA GLY A 250 -28.48 -4.41 -18.22
C GLY A 250 -29.94 -4.80 -18.47
#